data_AF-A0A660N0U8-F1
#
_entry.id   AF-A0A660N0U8-F1
#
_cell.length_a   1.000
_cell.length_b   1.000
_cell.length_c   1.000
_cell.angle_alpha   90.00
_cell.angle_beta   90.00
_cell.angle_gamma   90.00
#
_symmetry.space_group_name_H-M   'P 1'
#
loop_
_entity.id
_entity.type
_entity.pdbx_description
1 polymer ?
#
loop_
_entity_poly.entity_id
_entity_poly.type
_entity_poly.pdbx_seq_one_letter_code
_entity_poly.pdbx_strand_id
1 'polypeptide(L)' 'YAERGGQVFVSSHSPDFLNAVHLDEVFWLVKENGCTNIRRARDNEQIAAFMAEGDKMGYLWKEGFFKGADPK' A
#
# COMPACT_ATOMS: atom_id res chain seq x y z
N TYR A 1 21.27 8.36 -3.84
CA TYR A 1 21.06 8.34 -2.38
C TYR A 1 20.53 6.97 -1.94
N ALA A 2 19.50 6.41 -2.60
CA ALA A 2 18.99 5.06 -2.30
C ALA A 2 19.94 3.90 -2.68
N GLU A 3 20.67 3.98 -3.82
CA GLU A 3 21.55 2.88 -4.30
C GLU A 3 22.78 2.59 -3.41
N ARG A 4 23.03 3.40 -2.38
CA ARG A 4 24.06 3.13 -1.37
C ARG A 4 23.51 2.47 -0.10
N GLY A 5 22.26 1.98 -0.12
CA GLY A 5 21.57 1.41 1.04
C GLY A 5 20.84 2.44 1.90
N GLY A 6 20.39 3.55 1.30
CA GLY A 6 19.61 4.56 2.02
C GLY A 6 18.15 4.15 2.20
N GLN A 7 17.64 4.19 3.44
CA GLN A 7 16.21 4.00 3.74
C GLN A 7 15.48 5.33 3.55
N VAL A 8 14.37 5.30 2.82
CA VAL A 8 13.48 6.46 2.65
C VAL A 8 12.05 6.06 2.97
N PHE A 9 11.29 7.00 3.53
CA PHE A 9 9.86 6.87 3.72
C PHE A 9 9.18 7.91 2.83
N VAL A 10 8.27 7.47 1.97
CA VAL A 10 7.54 8.32 1.02
C VAL A 10 6.06 8.18 1.32
N SER A 11 5.39 9.28 1.62
CA SER A 11 3.93 9.34 1.62
C SER A 11 3.43 9.83 0.26
N SER A 12 2.44 9.15 -0.30
CA SER A 12 1.86 9.51 -1.59
C SER A 12 0.37 9.19 -1.58
N HIS A 13 -0.41 10.01 -2.27
CA HIS A 13 -1.80 9.72 -2.59
C HIS A 13 -1.96 9.21 -4.05
N SER A 14 -0.86 9.00 -4.77
CA SER A 14 -0.89 8.54 -6.16
C SER A 14 -0.94 7.01 -6.23
N PRO A 15 -2.02 6.41 -6.76
CA PRO A 15 -2.07 4.96 -6.96
C PRO A 15 -1.06 4.49 -7.99
N ASP A 16 -0.69 5.31 -8.96
CA ASP A 16 0.27 4.91 -9.99
C ASP A 16 1.68 4.74 -9.39
N PHE A 17 2.00 5.46 -8.31
CA PHE A 17 3.23 5.24 -7.54
C PHE A 17 3.25 3.85 -6.90
N LEU A 18 2.11 3.36 -6.43
CA LEU A 18 2.01 2.04 -5.81
C LEU A 18 2.30 0.90 -6.81
N ASN A 19 2.13 1.11 -8.11
CA ASN A 19 2.41 0.07 -9.11
C ASN A 19 3.91 -0.29 -9.23
N ALA A 20 4.79 0.54 -8.71
CA ALA A 20 6.24 0.38 -8.78
C ALA A 20 6.89 -0.17 -7.50
N VAL A 21 6.11 -0.40 -6.44
CA VAL A 21 6.59 -0.87 -5.13
C VAL A 21 6.16 -2.31 -4.86
N HIS A 22 6.92 -3.00 -4.02
CA HIS A 22 6.64 -4.39 -3.65
C HIS A 22 5.62 -4.49 -2.50
N LEU A 23 4.98 -5.66 -2.39
CA LEU A 23 4.00 -5.97 -1.35
C LEU A 23 4.52 -5.70 0.08
N ASP A 24 5.81 -5.94 0.33
CA ASP A 24 6.46 -5.74 1.63
C ASP A 24 6.74 -4.28 1.98
N GLU A 25 6.66 -3.38 1.00
CA GLU A 25 7.08 -1.98 1.10
C GLU A 25 5.90 -1.03 1.35
N VAL A 26 4.65 -1.54 1.29
CA VAL A 26 3.44 -0.73 1.35
C VAL A 26 2.75 -0.82 2.71
N PHE A 27 2.50 0.37 3.25
CA PHE A 27 1.72 0.59 4.45
C PHE A 27 0.62 1.60 4.15
N TRP A 28 -0.56 1.42 4.72
CA TRP A 28 -1.59 2.46 4.74
C TRP A 28 -2.08 2.73 6.16
N LEU A 29 -2.50 3.97 6.37
CA LEU A 29 -2.94 4.49 7.66
C LEU A 29 -4.45 4.58 7.65
N VAL A 30 -5.09 3.97 8.65
CA VAL A 30 -6.55 3.99 8.82
C VAL A 30 -6.88 4.67 10.14
N LYS A 31 -7.79 5.65 10.11
CA LYS A 31 -8.24 6.34 11.32
C LYS A 31 -9.54 5.70 11.82
N GLU A 32 -9.50 5.09 12.99
CA GLU A 32 -10.63 4.43 13.65
C GLU A 32 -10.71 4.91 15.11
N ASN A 33 -11.89 5.35 15.56
CA ASN A 33 -12.14 5.77 16.95
C ASN A 33 -11.17 6.83 17.49
N GLY A 34 -10.69 7.74 16.63
CA GLY A 34 -9.75 8.80 17.01
C GLY A 34 -8.29 8.35 17.06
N CYS A 35 -8.00 7.07 16.82
CA CYS A 35 -6.65 6.52 16.75
C CYS A 35 -6.27 6.13 15.31
N THR A 36 -4.97 6.12 15.01
CA THR A 36 -4.44 5.67 13.71
C THR A 36 -3.91 4.27 13.83
N ASN A 37 -4.41 3.37 12.99
CA ASN A 37 -3.89 2.02 12.80
C ASN A 37 -3.06 1.96 11.52
N ILE A 38 -1.90 1.33 11.60
CA ILE A 38 -1.03 1.10 10.45
C ILE A 38 -1.27 -0.32 9.95
N ARG A 39 -1.57 -0.48 8.67
CA ARG A 39 -1.77 -1.79 8.03
C ARG A 39 -0.68 -2.02 6.98
N ARG A 40 -0.15 -3.24 6.93
CA ARG A 40 0.83 -3.70 5.94
C ARG A 40 0.12 -4.43 4.81
N ALA A 41 0.52 -4.18 3.56
CA ALA A 41 -0.07 -4.86 2.41
C ALA A 41 0.19 -6.37 2.44
N ARG A 42 1.39 -6.80 2.82
CA ARG A 42 1.72 -8.23 3.00
C ARG A 42 0.86 -8.99 4.01
N ASP A 43 0.24 -8.29 4.98
CA ASP A 43 -0.56 -8.93 6.03
C ASP A 43 -2.04 -9.09 5.61
N ASN A 44 -2.42 -8.56 4.44
CA ASN A 44 -3.75 -8.72 3.87
C ASN A 44 -3.73 -9.88 2.85
N GLU A 45 -4.32 -11.02 3.22
CA GLU A 45 -4.32 -12.25 2.42
C GLU A 45 -4.87 -12.04 1.00
N GLN A 46 -5.90 -11.20 0.85
CA GLN A 46 -6.52 -10.94 -0.45
C GLN A 46 -5.62 -10.09 -1.35
N ILE A 47 -5.02 -9.03 -0.81
CA ILE A 47 -4.07 -8.20 -1.55
C ILE A 47 -2.82 -9.01 -1.93
N ALA A 48 -2.32 -9.85 -1.02
CA ALA A 48 -1.18 -10.72 -1.25
C ALA A 48 -1.45 -11.74 -2.37
N ALA A 49 -2.64 -12.34 -2.38
CA ALA A 49 -3.06 -13.28 -3.43
C ALA A 49 -3.11 -12.61 -4.81
N PHE A 50 -3.76 -11.45 -4.93
CA PHE A 50 -3.84 -10.73 -6.22
C PHE A 50 -2.47 -10.28 -6.73
N MET A 51 -1.61 -9.77 -5.85
CA MET A 51 -0.23 -9.43 -6.21
C MET A 51 0.57 -10.65 -6.67
N ALA A 52 0.31 -11.84 -6.10
CA ALA A 52 0.94 -13.09 -6.54
C ALA A 52 0.42 -13.57 -7.91
N GLU A 53 -0.81 -13.24 -8.27
CA GLU A 53 -1.41 -13.50 -9.58
C GLU A 53 -0.99 -12.49 -10.66
N GLY A 54 -0.29 -11.41 -10.27
CA GLY A 54 0.31 -10.43 -11.18
C GLY A 54 -0.42 -9.10 -11.25
N ASP A 55 -1.42 -8.87 -10.40
CA ASP A 55 -2.07 -7.57 -10.28
C ASP A 55 -1.10 -6.48 -9.79
N LYS A 56 -1.50 -5.22 -9.98
CA LYS A 56 -0.73 -4.07 -9.50
C LYS A 56 -1.42 -3.41 -8.32
N MET A 57 -0.62 -3.05 -7.33
CA MET A 57 -1.06 -2.46 -6.07
C MET A 57 -1.93 -1.20 -6.26
N GLY A 58 -1.59 -0.35 -7.24
CA GLY A 58 -2.38 0.84 -7.55
C GLY A 58 -3.76 0.55 -8.12
N TYR A 59 -3.93 -0.55 -8.87
CA TYR A 59 -5.25 -0.99 -9.33
C TYR A 59 -6.08 -1.50 -8.15
N LEU A 60 -5.49 -2.37 -7.32
CA LEU A 60 -6.14 -2.87 -6.11
C LEU A 60 -6.58 -1.73 -5.17
N TRP A 61 -5.80 -0.65 -5.12
CA TRP A 61 -6.20 0.53 -4.37
C TRP A 61 -7.41 1.26 -4.98
N LYS A 62 -7.40 1.48 -6.30
CA LYS A 62 -8.54 2.09 -7.02
C LYS A 62 -9.82 1.26 -6.90
N GLU A 63 -9.70 -0.06 -6.77
CA GLU A 63 -10.82 -0.99 -6.59
C GLU A 63 -11.33 -1.09 -5.14
N GLY A 64 -10.69 -0.40 -4.19
CA GLY A 64 -11.15 -0.33 -2.81
C GLY A 64 -10.70 -1.49 -1.91
N PHE A 65 -9.69 -2.26 -2.31
CA PHE A 65 -9.14 -3.33 -1.46
C PHE A 65 -8.42 -2.77 -0.21
N PHE A 66 -8.01 -1.50 -0.25
CA PHE A 66 -7.36 -0.79 0.86
C PHE A 66 -8.40 -0.15 1.78
N LYS A 67 -9.16 -0.99 2.49
CA LYS A 67 -10.25 -0.56 3.38
C LYS A 67 -9.81 0.55 4.33
N GLY A 68 -10.53 1.67 4.31
CA GLY A 68 -10.28 2.82 5.18
C GLY A 68 -9.22 3.79 4.66
N ALA A 69 -8.66 3.55 3.47
CA ALA A 69 -7.76 4.46 2.76
C ALA A 69 -8.31 4.82 1.37
N ASP A 70 -9.63 5.00 1.23
CA ASP A 70 -10.25 5.29 -0.06
C ASP A 70 -9.77 6.62 -0.67
N PRO A 71 -9.34 6.64 -1.95
CA PRO A 71 -9.06 7.87 -2.66
C PRO A 71 -10.39 8.55 -3.03
N LYS A 72 -10.65 9.72 -2.44
CA LYS A 72 -11.75 10.61 -2.87
C LYS A 72 -11.23 11.72 -3.76
#